data_AF-A0A973WEI5-F1
#
_entry.id   AF-A0A973WEI5-F1
#
_cell.length_a   1.000
_cell.length_b   1.000
_cell.length_c   1.000
_cell.angle_alpha   90.00
_cell.angle_beta   90.00
_cell.angle_gamma   90.00
#
_symmetry.space_group_name_H-M   'P 1'
#
loop_
_entity.id
_entity.type
_entity.pdbx_description
1 polymer ?
#
loop_
_entity_poly.entity_id
_entity_poly.type
_entity_poly.pdbx_seq_one_letter_code
_entity_poly.pdbx_strand_id
1 'polypeptide(L)'
;MSVEVLFYQLMHQPLEAALPQLLGKCLERDWRVVVQTGSEARCNALNDHLWTYAADAFLPHGTKADGHAERQPIYLTSEGDAPNQPAVRFLVDRAVPPALADYTRVIFMFDGNDPEAMQDARVRWKEAKAEGFEVTYWQQGQQGNWERKA
;
A
#
# COMPACT_ATOMS: atom_id res chain seq x y z
N MET A 1 12.74 -0.97 16.74
CA MET A 1 12.36 -2.04 15.79
C MET A 1 12.75 -1.55 14.41
N SER A 2 13.31 -2.41 13.55
CA SER A 2 13.64 -2.01 12.17
C SER A 2 12.36 -1.96 11.34
N VAL A 3 12.26 -1.03 10.40
CA VAL A 3 11.13 -0.95 9.47
C VAL A 3 11.27 -2.07 8.44
N GLU A 4 10.20 -2.83 8.22
CA GLU A 4 10.15 -3.80 7.11
C GLU A 4 9.63 -3.10 5.86
N VAL A 5 10.40 -3.13 4.77
CA VAL A 5 10.00 -2.61 3.46
C VAL A 5 9.72 -3.77 2.52
N LEU A 6 8.47 -3.91 2.11
CA LEU A 6 8.00 -5.04 1.31
C LEU A 6 7.63 -4.56 -0.09
N PHE A 7 8.13 -5.27 -1.10
CA PHE A 7 7.84 -5.03 -2.51
C PHE A 7 6.93 -6.12 -3.03
N TYR A 8 5.71 -5.77 -3.42
CA TYR A 8 4.70 -6.66 -3.95
C TYR A 8 4.48 -6.39 -5.44
N GLN A 9 4.95 -7.29 -6.28
CA GLN A 9 4.72 -7.24 -7.72
C GLN A 9 3.42 -7.95 -8.08
N LEU A 10 2.47 -7.18 -8.60
CA LEU A 10 1.24 -7.67 -9.21
C LEU A 10 1.57 -8.28 -10.59
N MET A 11 0.91 -9.38 -10.94
CA MET A 11 1.11 -10.07 -12.21
C MET A 11 -0.19 -10.48 -12.86
N HIS A 12 -1.11 -11.02 -12.07
CA HIS A 12 -2.31 -11.70 -12.55
C HIS A 12 -3.60 -11.02 -12.11
N GLN A 13 -3.63 -10.43 -10.91
CA GLN A 13 -4.77 -9.66 -10.42
C GLN A 13 -4.37 -8.19 -10.29
N PRO A 14 -5.30 -7.26 -10.61
CA PRO A 14 -5.05 -5.85 -10.46
C PRO A 14 -4.95 -5.44 -8.99
N LEU A 15 -4.45 -4.23 -8.77
CA LEU A 15 -4.33 -3.62 -7.44
C LEU A 15 -5.68 -3.66 -6.71
N GLU A 16 -6.76 -3.31 -7.41
CA GLU A 16 -8.14 -3.25 -6.92
C GLU A 16 -8.65 -4.58 -6.38
N ALA A 17 -8.09 -5.72 -6.82
CA ALA A 17 -8.43 -7.05 -6.31
C ALA A 17 -7.49 -7.50 -5.17
N ALA A 18 -6.21 -7.12 -5.24
CA ALA A 18 -5.19 -7.59 -4.31
C ALA A 18 -5.10 -6.74 -3.03
N LEU A 19 -5.18 -5.42 -3.16
CA LEU A 19 -5.04 -4.47 -2.05
C LEU A 19 -6.09 -4.69 -0.94
N PRO A 20 -7.40 -4.88 -1.23
CA PRO A 20 -8.40 -5.06 -0.16
C PRO A 20 -8.09 -6.24 0.76
N GLN A 21 -7.55 -7.32 0.21
CA GLN A 21 -7.16 -8.52 0.98
C GLN A 21 -6.01 -8.23 1.94
N LEU A 22 -5.04 -7.40 1.52
CA LEU A 22 -3.92 -7.00 2.38
C LEU A 22 -4.36 -5.98 3.44
N LEU A 23 -5.27 -5.07 3.10
CA LEU A 23 -5.87 -4.14 4.06
C LEU A 23 -6.67 -4.88 5.14
N GLY A 24 -7.50 -5.86 4.76
CA GLY A 24 -8.23 -6.70 5.71
C GLY A 24 -7.29 -7.40 6.70
N LYS A 25 -6.18 -7.98 6.22
CA LYS A 25 -5.15 -8.59 7.06
C LYS A 25 -4.46 -7.61 8.02
N CYS A 26 -4.37 -6.32 7.67
CA CYS A 26 -3.86 -5.30 8.58
C CYS A 26 -4.88 -5.00 9.68
N LEU A 27 -6.16 -4.85 9.32
CA LEU A 27 -7.24 -4.63 10.28
C LEU A 27 -7.42 -5.80 11.24
N GLU A 28 -7.29 -7.05 10.78
CA GLU A 28 -7.28 -8.25 11.63
C GLU A 28 -6.16 -8.23 12.70
N ARG A 29 -5.13 -7.42 12.49
CA ARG A 29 -4.00 -7.21 13.42
C ARG A 29 -4.13 -5.91 14.23
N ASP A 30 -5.29 -5.26 14.18
CA ASP A 30 -5.55 -3.94 14.75
C ASP A 30 -4.58 -2.86 14.26
N TRP A 31 -4.02 -3.02 13.06
CA TRP A 31 -3.13 -2.03 12.46
C TRP A 31 -3.90 -0.93 11.76
N ARG A 32 -3.51 0.31 12.05
CA ARG A 32 -3.89 1.48 11.27
C ARG A 32 -3.03 1.57 10.03
N VAL A 33 -3.64 1.96 8.92
CA VAL A 33 -3.02 1.94 7.60
C VAL A 33 -3.21 3.27 6.90
N VAL A 34 -2.20 3.72 6.17
CA VAL A 34 -2.36 4.74 5.14
C VAL A 34 -2.08 4.12 3.77
N VAL A 35 -2.92 4.43 2.78
CA VAL A 35 -2.69 4.09 1.38
C VAL A 35 -2.44 5.38 0.63
N GLN A 36 -1.28 5.48 0.01
CA GLN A 36 -0.89 6.62 -0.81
C GLN A 36 -0.91 6.25 -2.28
N THR A 37 -1.64 7.00 -3.09
CA THR A 37 -1.67 6.89 -4.55
C THR A 37 -0.77 7.95 -5.21
N GLY A 38 -0.44 7.77 -6.49
CA GLY A 38 0.36 8.74 -7.25
C GLY A 38 -0.40 10.00 -7.66
N SER A 39 -1.73 10.00 -7.56
CA SER A 39 -2.57 11.15 -7.91
C SER A 39 -3.89 11.16 -7.14
N GLU A 40 -4.49 12.34 -7.00
CA GLU A 40 -5.80 12.54 -6.36
C GLU A 40 -6.91 11.79 -7.12
N ALA A 41 -6.87 11.80 -8.46
CA ALA A 41 -7.81 11.06 -9.28
C ALA A 41 -7.79 9.55 -8.98
N ARG A 42 -6.60 8.98 -8.77
CA ARG A 42 -6.45 7.56 -8.39
C ARG A 42 -6.82 7.30 -6.95
N CYS A 43 -6.62 8.26 -6.04
CA CYS A 43 -7.11 8.17 -4.66
C CYS A 43 -8.63 8.06 -4.63
N ASN A 44 -9.33 8.94 -5.35
CA ASN A 44 -10.79 8.96 -5.40
C ASN A 44 -11.36 7.68 -6.04
N ALA A 45 -10.78 7.24 -7.16
CA ALA A 45 -11.19 6.00 -7.81
C ALA A 45 -11.01 4.78 -6.88
N LEU A 46 -9.93 4.75 -6.10
CA LEU A 46 -9.69 3.68 -5.13
C LEU A 46 -10.66 3.74 -3.95
N ASN A 47 -10.96 4.94 -3.44
CA ASN A 47 -11.95 5.16 -2.38
C ASN A 47 -13.32 4.59 -2.78
N ASP A 48 -13.81 4.94 -3.97
CA ASP A 48 -15.11 4.45 -4.47
C ASP A 48 -15.12 2.92 -4.63
N HIS A 49 -14.02 2.36 -5.15
CA HIS A 49 -13.87 0.93 -5.34
C HIS A 49 -13.90 0.16 -4.01
N LEU A 50 -13.18 0.64 -2.98
CA LEU A 50 -13.08 -0.04 -1.69
C LEU A 50 -14.41 -0.13 -0.94
N TRP A 51 -15.40 0.69 -1.27
CA TRP A 51 -16.77 0.56 -0.73
C TRP A 51 -17.58 -0.56 -1.37
N THR A 52 -17.21 -1.02 -2.57
CA THR A 52 -18.03 -1.92 -3.39
C THR A 52 -17.30 -3.18 -3.83
N TYR A 53 -16.05 -3.38 -3.39
CA TYR A 53 -15.19 -4.46 -3.87
C TYR A 53 -15.71 -5.88 -3.56
N ALA A 54 -16.52 -6.03 -2.50
CA ALA A 54 -17.22 -7.26 -2.16
C ALA A 54 -18.50 -6.95 -1.37
N ALA A 55 -19.57 -7.71 -1.63
CA ALA A 55 -20.91 -7.43 -1.07
C ALA A 55 -21.01 -7.59 0.44
N ASP A 56 -20.14 -8.40 1.04
CA ASP A 56 -20.12 -8.78 2.46
C ASP A 56 -18.85 -8.32 3.18
N ALA A 57 -18.06 -7.44 2.56
CA ALA A 57 -16.82 -6.95 3.14
C ALA A 57 -16.92 -5.48 3.54
N PHE A 58 -16.31 -5.15 4.68
CA PHE A 58 -16.26 -3.79 5.21
C PHE A 58 -14.83 -3.42 5.57
N LEU A 59 -14.28 -2.48 4.81
CA LEU A 59 -13.00 -1.84 5.11
C LEU A 59 -13.30 -0.40 5.53
N PRO A 60 -13.32 -0.06 6.84
CA PRO A 60 -13.55 1.31 7.28
C PRO A 60 -12.41 2.19 6.82
N HIS A 61 -12.68 3.00 5.80
CA HIS A 61 -11.71 3.88 5.17
C HIS A 61 -12.29 5.27 4.89
N GLY A 62 -11.41 6.24 4.70
CA GLY A 62 -11.79 7.57 4.28
C GLY A 62 -10.59 8.40 3.84
N THR A 63 -10.89 9.56 3.28
CA THR A 63 -9.94 10.55 2.76
C THR A 63 -9.94 11.80 3.64
N LYS A 64 -9.11 12.80 3.30
CA LYS A 64 -9.19 14.14 3.91
C LYS A 64 -10.57 14.80 3.77
N ALA A 65 -11.30 14.49 2.69
CA ALA A 65 -12.60 15.11 2.39
C ALA A 65 -13.72 14.64 3.32
N ASP A 66 -13.59 13.44 3.90
CA ASP A 66 -14.59 12.85 4.80
C ASP A 66 -14.53 13.42 6.23
N GLY A 67 -13.48 14.18 6.54
CA GLY A 67 -13.20 14.68 7.88
C GLY A 67 -12.74 13.57 8.84
N HIS A 68 -12.34 13.98 10.05
CA HIS A 68 -11.85 13.08 11.09
C HIS A 68 -10.76 12.10 10.62
N ALA A 69 -9.83 12.57 9.78
CA ALA A 69 -8.79 11.75 9.19
C ALA A 69 -7.97 10.98 10.25
N GLU A 70 -7.78 11.58 11.43
CA GLU A 70 -7.13 10.99 12.59
C GLU A 70 -7.88 9.78 13.20
N ARG A 71 -9.13 9.53 12.81
CA ARG A 71 -9.96 8.40 13.28
C ARG A 71 -10.09 7.28 12.25
N GLN A 72 -9.66 7.49 11.01
CA GLN A 72 -9.80 6.50 9.95
C GLN A 72 -8.84 5.31 10.19
N PRO A 73 -9.33 4.06 10.32
CA PRO A 73 -8.47 2.88 10.42
C PRO A 73 -7.62 2.71 9.16
N ILE A 74 -8.22 2.95 7.99
CA ILE A 74 -7.55 3.06 6.70
C ILE A 74 -7.72 4.50 6.20
N TYR A 75 -6.62 5.23 6.06
CA TYR A 75 -6.64 6.57 5.47
C TYR A 75 -6.13 6.52 4.03
N LEU A 76 -6.86 7.11 3.09
CA LEU A 76 -6.45 7.22 1.69
C LEU A 76 -5.99 8.65 1.39
N THR A 77 -4.87 8.78 0.71
CA THR A 77 -4.32 10.09 0.31
C THR A 77 -3.54 9.98 -1.00
N SER A 78 -3.36 11.09 -1.69
CA SER A 78 -2.38 11.24 -2.77
C SER A 78 -1.12 12.00 -2.33
N GLU A 79 -1.05 12.37 -1.05
CA GLU A 79 0.01 13.18 -0.47
C GLU A 79 0.82 12.37 0.56
N GLY A 80 1.86 12.97 1.13
CA GLY A 80 2.73 12.32 2.12
C GLY A 80 2.16 12.31 3.55
N ASP A 81 0.96 12.85 3.77
CA ASP A 81 0.35 12.97 5.09
C ASP A 81 -0.15 11.62 5.64
N ALA A 82 -0.22 11.53 6.96
CA ALA A 82 -0.70 10.35 7.69
C ALA A 82 -1.27 10.77 9.07
N PRO A 83 -2.36 11.54 9.10
CA PRO A 83 -2.97 12.02 10.35
C PRO A 83 -3.47 10.88 11.25
N ASN A 84 -3.70 9.69 10.68
CA ASN A 84 -4.17 8.52 11.39
C ASN A 84 -3.10 7.73 12.14
N GLN A 85 -1.84 8.20 12.17
CA GLN A 85 -0.71 7.55 12.85
C GLN A 85 -0.62 6.05 12.53
N PRO A 86 -0.46 5.69 11.24
CA PRO A 86 -0.60 4.32 10.80
C PRO A 86 0.66 3.51 11.08
N ALA A 87 0.48 2.24 11.44
CA ALA A 87 1.59 1.29 11.57
C ALA A 87 2.13 0.86 10.18
N VAL A 88 1.27 0.91 9.15
CA VAL A 88 1.59 0.45 7.80
C VAL A 88 1.29 1.53 6.77
N ARG A 89 2.22 1.77 5.85
CA ARG A 89 1.98 2.59 4.64
C ARG A 89 2.03 1.73 3.39
N PHE A 90 0.97 1.77 2.60
CA PHE A 90 0.96 1.24 1.23
C PHE A 90 1.24 2.36 0.25
N LEU A 91 2.18 2.14 -0.67
CA LEU A 91 2.49 3.00 -1.80
C LEU A 91 2.02 2.26 -3.04
N VAL A 92 1.05 2.84 -3.73
CA VAL A 92 0.44 2.25 -4.92
C VAL A 92 0.45 3.28 -6.04
N ASP A 93 0.20 2.84 -7.27
CA ASP A 93 0.05 3.78 -8.40
C ASP A 93 1.28 4.71 -8.54
N ARG A 94 2.48 4.15 -8.32
CA ARG A 94 3.78 4.85 -8.39
C ARG A 94 3.90 6.04 -7.44
N ALA A 95 3.17 6.03 -6.32
CA ALA A 95 3.29 7.04 -5.27
C ALA A 95 4.75 7.25 -4.81
N VAL A 96 5.14 8.52 -4.67
CA VAL A 96 6.44 8.89 -4.11
C VAL A 96 6.35 8.82 -2.58
N PRO A 97 7.14 7.94 -1.92
CA PRO A 97 7.06 7.77 -0.48
C PRO A 97 7.57 9.02 0.27
N PRO A 98 7.00 9.35 1.44
CA PRO A 98 7.65 10.20 2.43
C PRO A 98 8.82 9.44 3.09
N ALA A 99 9.41 9.99 4.15
CA ALA A 99 10.38 9.26 4.97
C ALA A 99 9.75 7.97 5.55
N LEU A 100 10.51 6.87 5.57
CA LEU A 100 10.00 5.54 5.89
C LEU A 100 10.18 5.14 7.37
N ALA A 101 10.96 5.90 8.14
CA ALA A 101 11.46 5.49 9.46
C ALA A 101 10.38 5.30 10.54
N ASP A 102 9.21 5.92 10.39
CA ASP A 102 8.17 5.95 11.44
C ASP A 102 7.16 4.79 11.34
N TYR A 103 7.30 3.91 10.35
CA TYR A 103 6.36 2.81 10.12
C TYR A 103 6.86 1.49 10.70
N THR A 104 5.94 0.59 11.04
CA THR A 104 6.28 -0.82 11.23
C THR A 104 6.54 -1.48 9.88
N ARG A 105 5.68 -1.19 8.88
CA ARG A 105 5.82 -1.69 7.51
C ARG A 105 5.57 -0.64 6.46
N VAL A 106 6.35 -0.70 5.40
CA VAL A 106 6.14 0.06 4.17
C VAL A 106 5.98 -0.94 3.03
N ILE A 107 4.88 -0.85 2.30
CA ILE A 107 4.50 -1.81 1.27
C ILE A 107 4.39 -1.09 -0.06
N PHE A 108 5.27 -1.39 -1.00
CA PHE A 108 5.16 -0.95 -2.38
C PHE A 108 4.39 -1.99 -3.18
N MET A 109 3.27 -1.61 -3.80
CA MET A 109 2.55 -2.47 -4.76
C MET A 109 2.67 -1.88 -6.16
N PHE A 110 3.15 -2.67 -7.11
CA PHE A 110 3.41 -2.22 -8.48
C PHE A 110 3.06 -3.29 -9.51
N ASP A 111 2.66 -2.86 -10.70
CA ASP A 111 2.33 -3.75 -11.81
C ASP A 111 3.61 -4.28 -12.46
N GLY A 112 3.77 -5.60 -12.49
CA GLY A 112 4.88 -6.28 -13.12
C GLY A 112 4.87 -6.20 -14.65
N ASN A 113 3.74 -5.82 -15.25
CA ASN A 113 3.58 -5.62 -16.68
C ASN A 113 3.84 -4.17 -17.11
N ASP A 114 4.04 -3.24 -16.16
CA ASP A 114 4.41 -1.85 -16.42
C ASP A 114 5.95 -1.68 -16.25
N PRO A 115 6.70 -1.45 -17.34
CA PRO A 115 8.15 -1.24 -17.27
C PRO A 115 8.56 -0.06 -16.39
N GLU A 116 7.75 1.01 -16.34
CA GLU A 116 8.05 2.19 -15.53
C GLU A 116 7.87 1.88 -14.04
N ALA A 117 6.78 1.20 -13.67
CA ALA A 117 6.55 0.78 -12.29
C ALA A 117 7.65 -0.19 -11.81
N MET A 118 8.12 -1.09 -12.69
CA MET A 118 9.26 -1.97 -12.42
C MET A 118 10.57 -1.21 -12.22
N GLN A 119 10.81 -0.15 -12.99
CA GLN A 119 11.99 0.71 -12.81
C GLN A 119 11.92 1.48 -11.49
N ASP A 120 10.78 2.08 -11.17
CA ASP A 120 10.55 2.82 -9.94
C ASP A 120 10.76 1.90 -8.72
N ALA A 121 10.19 0.69 -8.74
CA ALA A 121 10.37 -0.30 -7.68
C ALA A 121 11.85 -0.67 -7.47
N ARG A 122 12.64 -0.81 -8.55
CA ARG A 122 14.09 -1.09 -8.46
C ARG A 122 14.86 0.08 -7.83
N VAL A 123 14.47 1.32 -8.10
CA VAL A 123 15.08 2.51 -7.48
C VAL A 123 14.77 2.50 -5.98
N ARG A 124 13.49 2.39 -5.61
CA ARG A 124 13.05 2.36 -4.21
C ARG A 124 13.67 1.20 -3.42
N TRP A 125 13.84 0.05 -4.04
CA TRP A 125 14.52 -1.10 -3.45
C TRP A 125 15.97 -0.78 -3.05
N LYS A 126 16.71 -0.10 -3.93
CA LYS A 126 18.10 0.29 -3.66
C LYS A 126 18.19 1.34 -2.56
N GLU A 127 17.31 2.33 -2.59
CA GLU A 127 17.21 3.38 -1.56
C GLU A 127 16.94 2.76 -0.19
N ALA A 128 15.90 1.92 -0.08
CA ALA A 128 15.54 1.27 1.19
C ALA A 128 16.67 0.41 1.76
N LYS A 129 17.40 -0.32 0.89
CA LYS A 129 18.59 -1.07 1.31
C LYS A 129 19.74 -0.18 1.77
N ALA A 130 19.98 0.94 1.09
CA ALA A 130 21.03 1.89 1.45
C ALA A 130 20.73 2.58 2.79
N GLU A 131 19.46 2.78 3.12
CA GLU A 131 19.00 3.28 4.41
C GLU A 131 19.02 2.21 5.53
N GLY A 132 19.36 0.96 5.20
CA GLY A 132 19.53 -0.13 6.17
C GLY A 132 18.23 -0.81 6.60
N PHE A 133 17.11 -0.59 5.91
CA PHE A 133 15.85 -1.27 6.21
C PHE A 133 15.88 -2.75 5.86
N GLU A 134 15.01 -3.52 6.51
CA GLU A 134 14.78 -4.92 6.13
C GLU A 134 13.91 -4.96 4.88
N VAL A 135 14.45 -5.44 3.76
CA VAL A 135 13.75 -5.40 2.48
C VAL A 135 13.41 -6.80 1.98
N THR A 136 12.14 -7.04 1.62
CA THR A 136 11.69 -8.30 1.01
C THR A 136 10.91 -8.06 -0.28
N TYR A 137 10.95 -9.03 -1.20
CA TYR A 137 10.26 -8.97 -2.48
C TYR A 137 9.36 -10.19 -2.66
N TRP A 138 8.11 -9.92 -3.03
CA TRP A 138 7.03 -10.86 -3.19
C TRP A 138 6.43 -10.70 -4.58
N GLN A 139 6.21 -11.81 -5.28
CA GLN A 139 5.56 -11.83 -6.57
C GLN A 139 4.22 -12.55 -6.47
N GLN A 140 3.20 -12.00 -7.13
CA GLN A 140 1.89 -12.60 -7.19
C GLN A 140 1.90 -13.85 -8.08
N GLY A 141 1.48 -14.99 -7.52
CA GLY A 141 1.23 -16.23 -8.25
C GLY A 141 -0.13 -16.22 -8.96
N GLN A 142 -0.37 -17.23 -9.79
CA GLN A 142 -1.57 -17.32 -10.64
C GLN A 142 -2.89 -17.33 -9.85
N GLN A 143 -2.87 -17.83 -8.61
CA GLN A 143 -4.06 -17.91 -7.75
C GLN A 143 -4.20 -16.69 -6.80
N GLY A 144 -3.40 -15.64 -7.01
CA GLY A 144 -3.37 -14.47 -6.11
C GLY A 144 -2.56 -14.68 -4.82
N ASN A 145 -1.93 -15.85 -4.66
CA ASN A 145 -0.99 -16.12 -3.58
C ASN A 145 0.32 -15.33 -3.74
N TRP A 146 1.03 -15.10 -2.64
CA TRP A 146 2.29 -14.36 -2.65
C TRP A 146 3.49 -15.28 -2.47
N GLU A 147 4.45 -15.21 -3.39
CA GLU A 147 5.69 -15.97 -3.35
C GLU A 147 6.87 -15.05 -3.05
N ARG A 148 7.59 -15.32 -1.96
CA ARG A 148 8.82 -14.58 -1.65
C ARG A 148 9.91 -14.93 -2.65
N LYS A 149 10.54 -13.91 -3.23
CA LYS A 149 11.64 -14.03 -4.20
C LYS A 149 12.96 -13.47 -3.67
N ALA A 150 12.93 -12.53 -2.71
CA ALA A 150 14.08 -12.05 -1.95
C ALA A 150 13.67 -11.62 -0.53
#